data_AF-A0A954EAU0-F1
#
_entry.id   AF-A0A954EAU0-F1
#
_cell.length_a   1.000
_cell.length_b   1.000
_cell.length_c   1.000
_cell.angle_alpha   90.00
_cell.angle_beta   90.00
_cell.angle_gamma   90.00
#
_symmetry.space_group_name_H-M   'P 1'
#
loop_
_entity.id
_entity.type
_entity.pdbx_description
1 polymer ?
#
loop_
_entity_poly.entity_id
_entity_poly.type
_entity_poly.pdbx_seq_one_letter_code
_entity_poly.pdbx_strand_id
1 'polypeptide(L)'
;MENQEFWWKLRCLINSRKHARDSLQSRLGYCDWFEVRRWVFGDLESRIQGRVGFVNGRAASQWSFTLMLASGTESEEQIHWEELLPATSEGQWLDYDESSRTLTISPALANPHA
;
A
#
# COMPACT_ATOMS: atom_id res chain seq x y z
N MET A 1 -10.27 -5.92 11.94
CA MET A 1 -10.49 -5.31 10.60
C MET A 1 -10.45 -6.40 9.56
N GLU A 2 -11.37 -6.39 8.60
CA GLU A 2 -11.40 -7.34 7.50
C GLU A 2 -10.62 -6.83 6.27
N ASN A 3 -10.25 -7.75 5.38
CA ASN A 3 -9.48 -7.48 4.15
C ASN A 3 -10.09 -6.32 3.31
N GLN A 4 -11.40 -6.33 3.05
CA GLN A 4 -12.06 -5.27 2.26
C GLN A 4 -12.02 -3.89 2.94
N GLU A 5 -12.18 -3.87 4.27
CA GLU A 5 -12.12 -2.63 5.05
C GLU A 5 -10.70 -2.05 5.05
N PHE A 6 -9.68 -2.92 5.12
CA PHE A 6 -8.28 -2.53 5.02
C PHE A 6 -7.97 -1.81 3.71
N TRP A 7 -8.30 -2.38 2.54
CA TRP A 7 -7.98 -1.75 1.25
C TRP A 7 -8.69 -0.40 1.07
N TRP A 8 -9.92 -0.30 1.58
CA TRP A 8 -10.64 0.98 1.60
C TRP A 8 -9.91 2.02 2.46
N LYS A 9 -9.51 1.64 3.69
CA LYS A 9 -8.77 2.53 4.59
C LYS A 9 -7.39 2.91 4.04
N LEU A 10 -6.67 1.98 3.41
CA LEU A 10 -5.39 2.24 2.77
C LEU A 10 -5.52 3.24 1.61
N ARG A 11 -6.52 3.08 0.73
CA ARG A 11 -6.86 4.08 -0.29
C ARG A 11 -7.09 5.45 0.33
N CYS A 12 -7.90 5.52 1.38
CA CYS A 12 -8.20 6.78 2.05
C CYS A 12 -6.94 7.42 2.64
N LEU A 13 -6.03 6.60 3.18
CA LEU A 13 -4.77 7.06 3.73
C LEU A 13 -3.84 7.64 2.65
N ILE A 14 -3.65 6.94 1.53
CA ILE A 14 -2.85 7.42 0.38
C ILE A 14 -3.43 8.72 -0.18
N ASN A 15 -4.76 8.84 -0.24
CA ASN A 15 -5.44 10.04 -0.71
C ASN A 15 -5.51 11.17 0.32
N SER A 16 -5.16 10.91 1.58
CA SER A 16 -5.32 11.87 2.67
C SER A 16 -4.37 13.06 2.48
N ARG A 17 -4.80 14.25 2.95
CA ARG A 17 -4.10 15.52 2.72
C ARG A 17 -2.64 15.55 3.21
N LYS A 18 -2.26 14.68 4.14
CA LYS A 18 -0.90 14.55 4.65
C LYS A 18 0.06 13.97 3.60
N HIS A 19 -0.42 13.00 2.81
CA HIS A 19 0.33 12.38 1.70
C HIS A 19 0.01 13.01 0.34
N ALA A 20 -1.12 13.72 0.23
CA ALA A 20 -1.51 14.49 -0.96
C ALA A 20 -0.51 15.61 -1.34
N ARG A 21 0.16 16.19 -0.35
CA ARG A 21 1.19 17.21 -0.55
C ARG A 21 2.54 16.61 -0.96
N ASP A 22 2.76 15.34 -0.67
CA ASP A 22 3.91 14.61 -1.18
C ASP A 22 3.69 14.29 -2.66
N SER A 23 4.78 14.38 -3.41
CA SER A 23 4.90 14.27 -4.87
C SER A 23 3.97 13.27 -5.59
N LEU A 24 3.53 12.17 -4.95
CA LEU A 24 2.69 11.13 -5.55
C LEU A 24 1.33 11.66 -6.06
N GLN A 25 0.48 12.27 -5.22
CA GLN A 25 -0.86 12.69 -5.67
C GLN A 25 -0.78 13.84 -6.69
N SER A 26 0.18 14.75 -6.53
CA SER A 26 0.43 15.82 -7.50
C SER A 26 0.85 15.29 -8.88
N ARG A 27 1.54 14.14 -8.94
CA ARG A 27 2.03 13.53 -10.18
C ARG A 27 1.05 12.53 -10.78
N LEU A 28 0.49 11.65 -9.95
CA LEU A 28 -0.28 10.47 -10.39
C LEU A 28 -1.79 10.65 -10.22
N GLY A 29 -2.23 11.55 -9.33
CA GLY A 29 -3.63 11.74 -8.98
C GLY A 29 -4.09 10.94 -7.77
N TYR A 30 -5.39 10.70 -7.67
CA TYR A 30 -5.99 9.98 -6.56
C TYR A 30 -5.87 8.47 -6.76
N CYS A 31 -5.47 7.76 -5.71
CA CYS A 31 -5.57 6.32 -5.66
C CYS A 31 -7.04 5.90 -5.67
N ASP A 32 -7.43 5.23 -6.73
CA ASP A 32 -8.76 4.67 -6.91
C ASP A 32 -8.54 3.20 -7.18
N TRP A 33 -8.86 2.27 -6.30
CA TRP A 33 -8.74 0.81 -6.47
C TRP A 33 -7.34 0.19 -6.34
N PHE A 34 -7.37 -0.98 -5.67
CA PHE A 34 -6.31 -1.97 -5.59
C PHE A 34 -6.88 -3.29 -6.11
N GLU A 35 -6.04 -4.08 -6.76
CA GLU A 35 -6.35 -5.42 -7.22
C GLU A 35 -5.22 -6.36 -6.79
N VAL A 36 -5.49 -7.22 -5.82
CA VAL A 36 -4.54 -8.25 -5.39
C VAL A 36 -4.41 -9.30 -6.50
N ARG A 37 -3.17 -9.62 -6.88
CA ARG A 37 -2.86 -10.62 -7.91
C ARG A 37 -2.12 -11.82 -7.35
N ARG A 38 -1.30 -11.62 -6.32
CA ARG A 38 -0.44 -12.68 -5.79
C ARG A 38 -0.17 -12.45 -4.31
N TRP A 39 -0.22 -13.55 -3.56
CA TRP A 39 0.27 -13.64 -2.20
C TRP A 39 1.59 -14.39 -2.22
N VAL A 40 2.58 -13.85 -1.51
CA VAL A 40 3.89 -14.48 -1.35
C VAL A 40 4.10 -14.60 0.16
N PHE A 41 4.13 -15.83 0.65
CA PHE A 41 4.42 -16.14 2.04
C PHE A 41 5.79 -16.82 2.10
N GLY A 42 6.61 -16.42 3.04
CA GLY A 42 7.93 -17.01 3.24
C GLY A 42 8.59 -16.55 4.53
N ASP A 43 9.58 -17.33 4.98
CA ASP A 43 10.23 -17.12 6.27
C ASP A 43 10.92 -15.76 6.41
N LEU A 44 11.45 -15.23 5.31
CA LEU A 44 12.21 -13.98 5.30
C LEU A 44 11.38 -12.77 4.88
N GLU A 45 10.53 -12.93 3.86
CA GLU A 45 9.72 -11.85 3.32
C GLU A 45 8.35 -12.37 2.87
N SER A 46 7.32 -11.93 3.58
CA SER A 46 5.93 -12.10 3.16
C SER A 46 5.41 -10.79 2.56
N ARG A 47 4.68 -10.88 1.46
CA ARG A 47 4.17 -9.71 0.73
C ARG A 47 2.93 -10.03 -0.09
N ILE A 48 2.12 -9.00 -0.30
CA ILE A 48 1.00 -9.01 -1.26
C ILE A 48 1.42 -8.20 -2.47
N GLN A 49 1.20 -8.74 -3.67
CA GLN A 49 1.49 -8.06 -4.92
C GLN A 49 0.23 -7.92 -5.77
N GLY A 50 0.16 -6.83 -6.51
CA GLY A 50 -1.01 -6.56 -7.34
C GLY A 50 -0.89 -5.33 -8.22
N ARG A 51 -2.04 -4.77 -8.57
CA ARG A 51 -2.17 -3.54 -9.35
C ARG A 51 -2.88 -2.47 -8.54
N VAL A 52 -2.50 -1.23 -8.77
CA VAL A 52 -3.13 -0.04 -8.18
C VAL A 52 -3.46 0.96 -9.28
N GLY A 53 -4.66 1.53 -9.19
CA GLY A 53 -5.14 2.56 -10.10
C GLY A 53 -4.94 3.96 -9.54
N PHE A 54 -4.50 4.88 -10.39
CA PHE A 54 -4.52 6.31 -10.09
C PHE A 54 -5.33 7.07 -11.14
N VAL A 55 -6.13 8.03 -10.69
CA VAL A 55 -6.99 8.86 -11.55
C VAL A 55 -6.68 10.34 -11.33
N ASN A 56 -6.42 11.06 -12.42
CA ASN A 56 -6.20 12.50 -12.45
C ASN A 56 -7.05 13.15 -13.55
N GLY A 57 -8.25 13.59 -13.19
CA GLY A 57 -9.22 14.14 -14.15
C GLY A 57 -9.68 13.05 -15.14
N ARG A 58 -9.36 13.23 -16.43
CA ARG A 58 -9.68 12.25 -17.49
C ARG A 58 -8.58 11.19 -17.69
N ALA A 59 -7.41 11.37 -17.07
CA ALA A 59 -6.30 10.43 -17.17
C ALA A 59 -6.43 9.36 -16.09
N ALA A 60 -6.19 8.11 -16.47
CA ALA A 60 -6.03 6.99 -15.56
C ALA A 60 -4.68 6.31 -15.83
N SER A 61 -3.99 5.91 -14.77
CA SER A 61 -2.76 5.14 -14.86
C SER A 61 -2.82 3.93 -13.94
N GLN A 62 -2.13 2.86 -14.34
CA GLN A 62 -2.06 1.62 -13.60
C GLN A 62 -0.61 1.32 -13.26
N TRP A 63 -0.38 0.98 -12.00
CA TRP A 63 0.94 0.68 -11.43
C TRP A 63 0.91 -0.71 -10.81
N SER A 64 2.07 -1.34 -10.69
CA SER A 64 2.23 -2.51 -9.83
C SER A 64 2.37 -2.05 -8.38
N PHE A 65 1.81 -2.78 -7.43
CA PHE A 65 2.10 -2.54 -6.01
C PHE A 65 2.67 -3.78 -5.33
N THR A 66 3.45 -3.53 -4.28
CA THR A 66 3.87 -4.52 -3.30
C THR A 66 3.55 -3.99 -1.90
N LEU A 67 2.80 -4.74 -1.11
CA LEU A 67 2.57 -4.51 0.31
C LEU A 67 3.39 -5.52 1.11
N MET A 68 4.35 -5.02 1.89
CA MET A 68 5.16 -5.84 2.78
C MET A 68 4.34 -6.25 4.01
N LEU A 69 4.43 -7.53 4.37
CA LEU A 69 3.80 -8.12 5.55
C LEU A 69 4.85 -8.34 6.64
N ALA A 70 4.40 -8.66 7.85
CA ALA A 70 5.29 -9.09 8.92
C ALA A 70 6.03 -10.39 8.52
N SER A 71 7.30 -10.48 8.90
CA SER A 71 8.10 -11.70 8.73
C SER A 71 7.42 -12.89 9.40
N GLY A 72 7.48 -14.07 8.77
CA GLY A 72 6.83 -15.27 9.30
C GLY A 72 5.31 -15.32 9.10
N THR A 73 4.73 -14.43 8.29
CA THR A 73 3.34 -14.63 7.82
C THR A 73 3.33 -15.78 6.81
N GLU A 74 2.65 -16.88 7.13
CA GLU A 74 2.60 -18.10 6.32
C GLU A 74 1.29 -18.25 5.54
N SER A 75 0.23 -17.52 5.93
CA SER A 75 -1.07 -17.56 5.26
C SER A 75 -1.86 -16.25 5.36
N GLU A 76 -2.95 -16.12 4.60
CA GLU A 76 -3.81 -14.93 4.63
C GLU A 76 -4.56 -14.80 5.97
N GLU A 77 -4.91 -15.91 6.61
CA GLU A 77 -5.62 -15.94 7.89
C GLU A 77 -4.78 -15.43 9.06
N GLN A 78 -3.46 -15.48 8.93
CA GLN A 78 -2.52 -14.95 9.93
C GLN A 78 -2.32 -13.44 9.81
N ILE A 79 -2.90 -12.79 8.79
CA ILE A 79 -2.68 -11.36 8.56
C ILE A 79 -3.49 -10.54 9.55
N HIS A 80 -2.77 -9.84 10.42
CA HIS A 80 -3.32 -8.79 11.28
C HIS A 80 -3.50 -7.49 10.49
N TRP A 81 -4.59 -7.42 9.71
CA TRP A 81 -4.91 -6.29 8.82
C TRP A 81 -4.88 -4.91 9.49
N GLU A 82 -5.15 -4.85 10.79
CA GLU A 82 -5.12 -3.61 11.58
C GLU A 82 -3.72 -3.05 11.74
N GLU A 83 -2.72 -3.93 11.90
CA GLU A 83 -1.32 -3.56 12.13
C GLU A 83 -0.61 -3.15 10.84
N LEU A 84 -1.13 -3.61 9.69
CA LEU A 84 -0.66 -3.22 8.36
C LEU A 84 -1.10 -1.81 7.96
N LEU A 85 -2.05 -1.19 8.66
CA LEU A 85 -2.43 0.18 8.36
C LEU A 85 -1.37 1.11 8.97
N PRO A 86 -0.63 1.88 8.15
CA PRO A 86 0.40 2.78 8.67
C PRO A 86 -0.21 3.79 9.64
N ALA A 87 0.43 4.02 10.79
CA ALA A 87 0.04 5.10 11.67
C ALA A 87 0.15 6.43 10.92
N THR A 88 -0.86 7.29 11.04
CA THR A 88 -1.03 8.55 10.29
C THR A 88 0.03 9.64 10.54
N SER A 89 1.12 9.29 11.20
CA SER A 89 2.30 10.11 11.47
C SER A 89 3.32 9.93 10.34
N GLU A 90 3.80 11.07 9.82
CA GLU A 90 4.74 11.20 8.71
C GLU A 90 5.82 10.09 8.70
N GLY A 91 5.90 9.30 7.63
CA GLY A 91 6.84 8.19 7.54
C GLY A 91 6.97 7.63 6.12
N GLN A 92 8.14 7.06 5.81
CA GLN A 92 8.56 6.49 4.53
C GLN A 92 7.87 5.15 4.18
N TRP A 93 6.65 4.93 4.69
CA TRP A 93 5.90 3.68 4.48
C TRP A 93 5.39 3.53 3.05
N LEU A 94 5.38 4.61 2.27
CA LEU A 94 4.98 4.62 0.87
C LEU A 94 6.16 5.10 0.02
N ASP A 95 6.65 4.23 -0.84
CA ASP A 95 7.69 4.54 -1.82
C ASP A 95 7.17 4.29 -3.23
N TYR A 96 7.67 5.04 -4.21
CA TYR A 96 7.27 4.88 -5.60
C TYR A 96 8.43 5.10 -6.56
N ASP A 97 8.48 4.27 -7.60
CA ASP A 97 9.42 4.42 -8.72
C ASP A 97 8.64 4.63 -10.01
N GLU A 98 8.78 5.83 -10.57
CA GLU A 98 8.11 6.24 -11.80
C GLU A 98 8.64 5.52 -13.05
N SER A 99 9.91 5.12 -13.04
CA SER A 99 10.54 4.45 -14.18
C SER A 99 9.97 3.05 -14.36
N SER A 100 9.79 2.33 -13.25
CA SER A 100 9.23 0.97 -13.24
C SER A 100 7.72 0.93 -12.98
N ARG A 101 7.10 2.07 -12.65
CA ARG A 101 5.68 2.20 -12.27
C ARG A 101 5.30 1.25 -11.14
N THR A 102 6.11 1.26 -10.09
CA THR A 102 5.89 0.44 -8.89
C THR A 102 5.61 1.32 -7.68
N LEU A 103 4.68 0.84 -6.84
CA LEU A 103 4.36 1.39 -5.54
C LEU A 103 4.72 0.35 -4.46
N THR A 104 5.58 0.72 -3.52
CA THR A 104 5.95 -0.15 -2.39
C THR A 104 5.34 0.40 -1.11
N ILE A 105 4.67 -0.47 -0.37
CA ILE A 105 3.97 -0.14 0.87
C ILE A 105 4.62 -0.97 1.98
N SER A 106 5.27 -0.30 2.93
CA SER A 106 6.05 -0.90 4.01
C SER A 106 5.54 -0.42 5.37
N PRO A 107 4.46 -1.03 5.91
CA PRO A 107 3.84 -0.60 7.17
C PRO A 107 4.80 -0.61 8.37
N ALA A 108 5.74 -1.56 8.42
CA ALA A 108 6.74 -1.65 9.49
C ALA A 108 7.61 -0.38 9.63
N LEU A 109 7.77 0.41 8.56
CA LEU A 109 8.49 1.69 8.62
C LEU A 109 7.68 2.78 9.33
N ALA A 110 6.34 2.69 9.33
CA ALA A 110 5.47 3.56 10.11
C ALA A 110 5.24 3.04 11.54
N ASN A 111 5.30 1.71 11.72
CA ASN A 111 5.04 1.02 12.98
C ASN A 111 6.23 0.11 13.35
N PRO A 112 7.36 0.65 13.87
CA PRO A 112 8.55 -0.15 14.18
C PRO A 112 8.39 -1.14 15.36
N HIS A 113 7.18 -1.26 15.92
CA HIS A 113 6.83 -2.14 17.04
C HIS A 113 5.64 -3.07 16.73
N ALA A 114 5.18 -3.11 15.48
CA ALA A 114 4.18 -4.07 15.02
C ALA A 114 4.83 -5.41 14.67
#